data_AF-A0A662KHQ0-F1
#
_entry.id   AF-A0A662KHQ0-F1
#
_cell.length_a   1.000
_cell.length_b   1.000
_cell.length_c   1.000
_cell.angle_alpha   90.00
_cell.angle_beta   90.00
_cell.angle_gamma   90.00
#
_symmetry.space_group_name_H-M   'P 1'
#
loop_
_entity.id
_entity.type
_entity.pdbx_description
1 polymer ?
#
loop_
_entity_poly.entity_id
_entity_poly.type
_entity_poly.pdbx_seq_one_letter_code
_entity_poly.pdbx_strand_id
1 'polypeptide(L)'
;MEKHFRVPIADAIRRKSPFARLLEHMEKVKECMDVVREGLIRYYNGEYEGFSEVAEKVSKLEHEADLIKGNIRAHLPRTILMPVDKGQFLWLL
;
A
#
# COMPACT_ATOMS: atom_id res chain seq x y z
N MET A 1 -42.79 2.94 -12.60
CA MET A 1 -41.84 3.02 -13.73
C MET A 1 -40.48 3.37 -13.18
N GLU A 2 -39.67 2.35 -12.88
CA GLU A 2 -38.29 2.53 -12.45
C GLU A 2 -37.47 3.10 -13.61
N LYS A 3 -36.95 4.32 -13.44
CA LYS A 3 -36.06 4.94 -14.42
C LYS A 3 -34.71 4.23 -14.29
N HIS A 4 -34.42 3.32 -15.22
CA HIS A 4 -33.07 2.79 -15.39
C HIS A 4 -32.12 3.93 -15.73
N PHE A 5 -31.42 4.46 -14.73
CA PHE A 5 -30.37 5.46 -14.88
C PHE A 5 -29.19 4.82 -15.61
N ARG A 6 -29.13 5.01 -16.93
CA ARG A 6 -27.98 4.58 -17.73
C ARG A 6 -26.85 5.55 -17.44
N VAL A 7 -25.94 5.17 -16.55
CA VAL A 7 -24.68 5.89 -16.35
C VAL A 7 -23.92 5.96 -17.68
N PRO A 8 -23.34 7.12 -18.04
CA PRO A 8 -22.44 7.22 -19.18
C PRO A 8 -21.36 6.14 -19.12
N ILE A 9 -21.03 5.51 -20.26
CA ILE A 9 -19.96 4.49 -20.33
C ILE A 9 -18.65 5.04 -19.74
N ALA A 10 -18.37 6.33 -19.92
CA ALA A 10 -17.23 7.02 -19.33
C ALA A 10 -17.22 6.97 -17.79
N ASP A 11 -18.39 7.12 -17.15
CA ASP A 11 -18.51 7.07 -15.69
C ASP A 11 -18.42 5.62 -15.16
N ALA A 12 -18.87 4.64 -15.94
CA ALA A 12 -18.70 3.21 -15.64
C ALA A 12 -17.24 2.74 -15.83
N ILE A 13 -16.47 3.40 -16.68
CA ILE A 13 -15.05 3.10 -16.96
C ILE A 13 -14.11 3.76 -15.95
N ARG A 14 -14.55 4.80 -15.22
CA ARG A 14 -13.76 5.47 -14.16
C ARG A 14 -13.60 4.55 -12.95
N ARG A 15 -12.78 3.51 -13.11
CA ARG A 15 -12.29 2.65 -12.03
C ARG A 15 -11.42 3.52 -11.11
N LYS A 16 -11.53 3.29 -9.80
CA LYS A 16 -10.68 3.96 -8.78
C LYS A 16 -9.22 3.92 -9.23
N SER A 17 -8.54 5.06 -9.12
CA SER A 17 -7.14 5.19 -9.51
C SER A 17 -6.28 4.15 -8.77
N PRO A 18 -5.46 3.34 -9.48
CA PRO A 18 -4.60 2.36 -8.84
C PRO A 18 -3.54 3.02 -7.93
N PHE A 19 -3.23 4.29 -8.18
CA PHE A 19 -2.29 5.08 -7.39
C PHE A 19 -2.74 5.34 -5.96
N ALA A 20 -4.06 5.41 -5.69
CA ALA A 20 -4.54 5.66 -4.33
C ALA A 20 -4.14 4.52 -3.38
N ARG A 21 -4.21 3.28 -3.85
CA ARG A 21 -3.79 2.11 -3.08
C ARG A 21 -2.27 2.01 -2.97
N LEU A 22 -1.55 2.39 -4.04
CA LEU A 22 -0.09 2.45 -4.00
C LEU A 22 0.39 3.46 -2.96
N LEU A 23 -0.26 4.63 -2.88
CA LEU A 23 0.02 5.64 -1.87
C LEU A 23 -0.20 5.09 -0.45
N GLU A 24 -1.34 4.43 -0.22
CA GLU A 24 -1.65 3.76 1.05
C GLU A 24 -0.57 2.74 1.45
N HIS A 25 -0.06 1.96 0.49
CA HIS A 25 1.06 1.05 0.72
C HIS A 25 2.35 1.79 1.09
N MET A 26 2.69 2.86 0.36
CA MET A 26 3.89 3.66 0.62
C MET A 26 3.84 4.40 1.96
N GLU A 27 2.66 4.83 2.41
CA GLU A 27 2.45 5.42 3.74
C GLU A 27 2.80 4.41 4.84
N LYS A 28 2.36 3.15 4.70
CA LYS A 28 2.72 2.06 5.64
C LYS A 28 4.20 1.71 5.62
N VAL A 29 4.83 1.69 4.44
CA VAL A 29 6.28 1.51 4.33
C VAL A 29 7.02 2.66 5.03
N LYS A 30 6.56 3.90 4.87
CA LYS A 30 7.14 5.06 5.55
C LYS A 30 6.99 4.94 7.07
N GLU A 31 5.81 4.60 7.58
CA GLU A 31 5.58 4.36 9.02
C GLU A 31 6.55 3.30 9.57
N CYS A 32 6.74 2.19 8.83
CA CYS A 32 7.70 1.16 9.18
C CYS A 32 9.14 1.71 9.26
N MET A 33 9.54 2.51 8.28
CA MET A 33 10.87 3.14 8.25
C MET A 33 11.10 4.13 9.39
N ASP A 34 10.06 4.85 9.82
CA ASP A 34 10.16 5.76 10.98
C ASP A 34 10.42 4.97 12.28
N VAL A 35 9.75 3.83 12.47
CA VAL A 35 9.98 2.93 13.63
C VAL A 35 11.38 2.31 13.58
N VAL A 36 11.82 1.85 12.41
CA VAL A 36 13.18 1.29 12.24
C VAL A 36 14.23 2.36 12.57
N ARG A 37 14.06 3.59 12.08
CA ARG A 37 14.95 4.71 12.38
C ARG A 37 15.05 4.97 13.88
N GLU A 38 13.91 5.07 14.57
CA GLU A 38 13.88 5.27 16.02
C GLU A 38 14.60 4.12 16.75
N GLY A 39 14.32 2.88 16.35
CA GLY A 39 14.97 1.69 16.89
C GLY A 39 16.49 1.70 16.73
N LEU A 40 16.98 2.10 15.56
CA LEU A 40 18.41 2.20 15.28
C LEU A 40 19.10 3.29 16.10
N ILE A 41 18.44 4.44 16.30
CA ILE A 41 18.97 5.51 17.16
C ILE A 41 19.10 5.03 18.60
N ARG A 42 18.06 4.36 19.13
CA ARG A 42 18.08 3.78 20.49
C ARG A 42 19.16 2.72 20.64
N TYR A 43 19.27 1.83 19.66
CA TYR A 43 20.33 0.81 19.62
C TYR A 43 21.73 1.44 19.65
N TYR A 44 21.96 2.48 18.85
CA TYR A 44 23.24 3.19 18.82
C TYR A 44 23.57 3.87 20.16
N ASN A 45 22.57 4.34 20.90
CA ASN A 45 22.72 4.93 22.24
C ASN A 45 22.94 3.89 23.35
N GLY A 46 22.97 2.59 23.02
CA GLY A 46 23.13 1.50 23.98
C GLY A 46 21.83 1.12 24.71
N GLU A 47 20.68 1.63 24.25
CA GLU A 47 19.37 1.28 24.78
C GLU A 47 18.84 0.00 24.11
N TYR A 48 19.35 -1.15 24.55
CA TYR A 48 18.94 -2.45 24.02
C TYR A 48 17.60 -2.94 24.61
N GLU A 49 17.21 -2.43 25.78
CA GLU A 49 15.93 -2.74 26.41
C GLU A 49 14.77 -2.16 25.58
N GLY A 50 13.80 -3.00 25.23
CA GLY A 50 12.67 -2.62 24.38
C GLY A 50 12.92 -2.71 22.87
N PHE A 51 14.10 -3.19 22.43
CA PHE A 51 14.33 -3.45 21.00
C PHE A 51 13.41 -4.55 20.44
N SER A 52 13.00 -5.51 21.28
CA SER A 52 11.99 -6.52 20.93
C SER A 52 10.65 -5.89 20.56
N GLU A 53 10.24 -4.82 21.27
CA GLU A 53 8.99 -4.10 21.00
C GLU A 53 9.05 -3.33 19.68
N VAL A 54 10.22 -2.75 19.37
CA VAL A 54 10.47 -2.13 18.06
C VAL A 54 10.37 -3.18 16.97
N ALA A 55 11.01 -4.34 17.13
CA ALA A 55 10.95 -5.43 16.16
C ALA A 55 9.52 -5.94 15.95
N GLU A 56 8.73 -6.07 17.01
CA GLU A 56 7.32 -6.46 16.91
C GLU A 56 6.49 -5.41 16.15
N LYS A 57 6.70 -4.11 16.42
CA LYS A 57 6.04 -3.02 15.69
C LYS A 57 6.41 -3.02 14.21
N VAL A 58 7.69 -3.22 13.88
CA VAL A 58 8.17 -3.34 12.49
C VAL A 58 7.50 -4.53 11.80
N SER A 59 7.42 -5.69 12.46
CA SER A 59 6.76 -6.87 11.90
C SER A 59 5.26 -6.65 11.65
N LYS A 60 4.56 -5.92 12.53
CA LYS A 60 3.15 -5.57 12.33
C LYS A 60 2.96 -4.63 11.13
N LEU A 61 3.78 -3.58 11.02
CA LEU A 61 3.70 -2.62 9.92
C LEU A 61 4.09 -3.26 8.58
N GLU A 62 5.07 -4.15 8.56
CA GLU A 62 5.43 -4.95 7.38
C GLU A 62 4.27 -5.83 6.93
N HIS A 63 3.62 -6.52 7.87
CA HIS A 63 2.47 -7.36 7.56
C HIS A 63 1.30 -6.53 7.00
N GLU A 64 0.98 -5.37 7.58
CA GLU A 64 -0.01 -4.45 7.05
C GLU A 64 0.32 -4.00 5.62
N ALA A 65 1.58 -3.65 5.37
CA ALA A 65 2.04 -3.25 4.05
C ALA A 65 1.92 -4.40 3.03
N ASP A 66 2.25 -5.64 3.42
CA ASP A 66 2.12 -6.83 2.58
C ASP A 66 0.65 -7.15 2.25
N LEU A 67 -0.27 -6.99 3.20
CA LEU A 67 -1.71 -7.14 2.97
C LEU A 67 -2.21 -6.12 1.94
N ILE A 68 -1.76 -4.87 2.01
CA ILE A 68 -2.12 -3.84 1.02
C ILE A 68 -1.56 -4.23 -0.36
N LYS A 69 -0.29 -4.66 -0.43
CA LYS A 69 0.35 -5.15 -1.67
C LYS A 69 -0.42 -6.32 -2.29
N GLY A 70 -0.81 -7.29 -1.47
CA GLY A 70 -1.63 -8.43 -1.88
C GLY A 70 -2.99 -7.99 -2.44
N ASN A 71 -3.67 -7.08 -1.75
CA ASN A 71 -4.93 -6.50 -2.21
C ASN A 71 -4.78 -5.75 -3.54
N ILE A 72 -3.70 -5.00 -3.73
CA ILE A 72 -3.42 -4.30 -5.00
C ILE A 72 -3.26 -5.32 -6.13
N ARG A 73 -2.43 -6.35 -5.93
CA ARG A 73 -2.19 -7.40 -6.93
C ARG A 73 -3.46 -8.18 -7.29
N ALA A 74 -4.31 -8.48 -6.30
CA ALA A 74 -5.56 -9.21 -6.49
C ALA A 74 -6.62 -8.41 -7.28
N HIS A 75 -6.69 -7.09 -7.05
CA HIS A 75 -7.69 -6.22 -7.68
C HIS A 75 -7.16 -5.46 -8.91
N LEU A 76 -5.92 -5.73 -9.33
CA LEU A 76 -5.33 -5.07 -10.48
C LEU A 76 -6.01 -5.54 -11.78
N PRO A 77 -6.44 -4.61 -12.67
CA PRO A 77 -7.06 -4.97 -13.93
C PRO A 77 -6.17 -5.90 -14.76
N ARG A 78 -6.77 -6.88 -15.45
CA ARG A 78 -6.03 -7.84 -16.28
C ARG A 78 -5.50 -7.22 -17.58
N THR A 79 -6.21 -6.32 -18.29
CA THR A 79 -5.75 -5.71 -19.58
C THR A 79 -6.51 -4.43 -20.01
N ILE A 80 -5.89 -3.65 -20.92
CA ILE A 80 -6.30 -2.48 -21.75
C ILE A 80 -6.74 -1.18 -21.05
N LEU A 81 -7.34 -1.24 -19.86
CA LEU A 81 -7.90 -0.05 -19.18
C LEU A 81 -7.08 0.37 -17.94
N MET A 82 -5.76 0.32 -18.02
CA MET A 82 -4.89 0.87 -16.98
C MET A 82 -4.26 2.18 -17.49
N PRO A 83 -4.26 3.27 -16.68
CA PRO A 83 -3.67 4.54 -17.09
C PRO A 83 -2.14 4.50 -17.19
N VAL A 84 -1.51 3.42 -16.74
CA VAL A 84 -0.06 3.19 -16.74
C VAL A 84 0.27 1.75 -17.11
N ASP A 85 1.54 1.52 -17.46
CA ASP A 85 2.04 0.17 -17.67
C ASP A 85 1.92 -0.67 -16.39
N LYS A 86 1.39 -1.87 -16.56
CA LYS A 86 1.14 -2.81 -15.45
C LYS A 86 2.44 -3.35 -14.87
N GLY A 87 3.44 -3.61 -15.72
CA GLY A 87 4.74 -4.11 -15.28
C GLY A 87 5.45 -3.10 -14.39
N GLN A 88 5.53 -1.85 -14.85
CA GLN A 88 6.07 -0.72 -14.09
C GLN A 88 5.32 -0.51 -12.78
N PHE A 89 3.98 -0.57 -12.79
CA PHE A 89 3.19 -0.41 -11.58
C PHE A 89 3.44 -1.53 -10.56
N LEU A 90 3.54 -2.79 -11.01
CA LEU A 90 3.84 -3.92 -10.14
C LEU A 90 5.27 -3.89 -9.60
N TRP A 91 6.20 -3.26 -10.31
CA TRP A 91 7.59 -3.09 -9.85
C TRP A 91 7.72 -2.13 -8.66
N LEU A 92 6.75 -1.22 -8.49
CA LEU A 92 6.69 -0.27 -7.37
C LEU A 92 6.12 -0.88 -6.07
N LEU A 93 5.74 -2.16 -6.09
CA LEU A 93 5.06 -2.89 -5.01
C LEU A 93 5.91 -3.97 -4.35
#